data_AF-A0A0G1W4C6-F1
#
_entry.id   AF-A0A0G1W4C6-F1
#
_cell.length_a   1.000
_cell.length_b   1.000
_cell.length_c   1.000
_cell.angle_alpha   90.00
_cell.angle_beta   90.00
_cell.angle_gamma   90.00
#
_symmetry.space_group_name_H-M   'P 1'
#
loop_
_entity.id
_entity.type
_entity.pdbx_description
1 polymer ?
#
loop_
_entity_poly.entity_id
_entity_poly.type
_entity_poly.pdbx_seq_one_letter_code
_entity_poly.pdbx_strand_id
1 'polypeptide(L)'
;MSTDLEAIKKYVRAANYISAAQIYLQNNFDLERKLTADDIKPRLLGHWGTCPGINFVYANLNYLIKKHRAEMMFVLGPGHGFPALQANLYIEGTLGKYYPEATQNLAGLEYICKNFSWPYGFPSHSNPGTPGVILEGGE
;
A
#
# COMPACT_ATOMS: atom_id res chain seq x y z
N MET A 1 -25.17 8.13 6.14
CA MET A 1 -24.39 7.66 4.97
C MET A 1 -24.46 6.14 4.96
N SER A 2 -24.51 5.49 3.79
CA SER A 2 -24.60 4.02 3.71
C SER A 2 -23.36 3.35 4.30
N THR A 3 -23.52 2.18 4.93
CA THR A 3 -22.44 1.42 5.57
C THR A 3 -21.28 1.13 4.61
N ASP A 4 -21.60 0.84 3.34
CA ASP A 4 -20.63 0.60 2.27
C ASP A 4 -19.72 1.81 2.02
N LEU A 5 -20.31 3.01 1.93
CA LEU A 5 -19.55 4.24 1.68
C LEU A 5 -18.58 4.53 2.84
N GLU A 6 -19.02 4.31 4.07
CA GLU A 6 -18.15 4.47 5.24
C GLU A 6 -17.03 3.43 5.29
N ALA A 7 -17.28 2.19 4.86
CA ALA A 7 -16.25 1.17 4.73
C ALA A 7 -15.21 1.56 3.67
N ILE A 8 -15.64 2.04 2.49
CA ILE A 8 -14.74 2.51 1.44
C ILE A 8 -13.89 3.69 1.94
N LYS A 9 -14.49 4.68 2.60
CA LYS A 9 -13.73 5.81 3.17
C LYS A 9 -12.67 5.38 4.17
N LYS A 10 -13.01 4.45 5.07
CA LYS A 10 -12.04 3.89 6.04
C LYS A 10 -10.90 3.17 5.33
N TYR A 11 -11.23 2.35 4.34
CA TYR A 11 -10.24 1.61 3.55
C TYR A 11 -9.28 2.55 2.82
N VAL A 12 -9.80 3.56 2.11
CA VAL A 12 -8.98 4.55 1.40
C VAL A 12 -8.06 5.30 2.37
N ARG A 13 -8.55 5.70 3.55
CA ARG A 13 -7.73 6.35 4.58
C ARG A 13 -6.63 5.44 5.12
N ALA A 14 -6.93 4.17 5.36
CA ALA A 14 -5.94 3.19 5.81
C ALA A 14 -4.87 2.95 4.75
N ALA A 15 -5.26 2.75 3.49
CA ALA A 15 -4.34 2.56 2.38
C ALA A 15 -3.46 3.80 2.15
N ASN A 16 -4.04 5.01 2.22
CA ASN A 16 -3.29 6.27 2.14
C ASN A 16 -2.28 6.42 3.28
N TYR A 17 -2.69 6.08 4.50
CA TYR A 17 -1.80 6.10 5.66
C TYR A 17 -0.61 5.16 5.47
N ILE A 18 -0.85 3.91 5.10
CA ILE A 18 0.20 2.90 4.88
C ILE A 18 1.10 3.30 3.69
N SER A 19 0.53 3.89 2.64
CA SER A 19 1.31 4.43 1.51
C SER A 19 2.27 5.54 1.94
N ALA A 20 1.79 6.48 2.76
CA ALA A 20 2.63 7.54 3.32
C ALA A 20 3.66 6.97 4.30
N ALA A 21 3.27 6.07 5.19
CA ALA A 21 4.18 5.44 6.16
C ALA A 21 5.35 4.72 5.46
N GLN A 22 5.08 4.01 4.34
CA GLN A 22 6.13 3.41 3.52
C GLN A 22 7.14 4.44 2.98
N ILE A 23 6.67 5.61 2.53
CA ILE A 23 7.53 6.65 1.94
C ILE A 23 8.34 7.38 3.02
N TYR A 24 7.70 7.71 4.15
CA TYR A 24 8.26 8.67 5.10
C TYR A 24 8.81 8.05 6.39
N LEU A 25 8.21 7.00 6.92
CA LEU A 25 8.52 6.53 8.28
C LEU A 25 9.57 5.41 8.29
N GLN A 26 10.42 5.43 9.29
CA GLN A 26 11.34 4.33 9.66
C GLN A 26 11.07 3.78 11.06
N ASN A 27 10.24 4.45 11.86
CA ASN A 27 9.82 4.02 13.19
C ASN A 27 8.44 4.63 13.52
N ASN A 28 7.81 4.18 14.62
CA ASN A 28 6.53 4.73 15.13
C ASN A 28 5.40 4.67 14.08
N PHE A 29 5.26 3.51 13.42
CA PHE A 29 4.35 3.32 12.26
C PHE A 29 2.87 3.36 12.58
N ASP A 30 2.48 3.32 13.85
CA ASP A 30 1.11 3.39 14.35
C ASP A 30 0.82 4.70 15.09
N LEU A 31 1.84 5.57 15.25
CA LEU A 31 1.76 6.85 15.93
C LEU A 31 1.32 6.76 17.39
N GLU A 32 1.71 5.70 18.11
CA GLU A 32 1.46 5.58 19.56
C GLU A 32 2.05 6.74 20.36
N ARG A 33 3.13 7.35 19.84
CA ARG A 33 3.70 8.59 20.37
C ARG A 33 3.75 9.68 19.31
N LYS A 34 3.92 10.92 19.75
CA LYS A 34 4.16 12.07 18.85
C LYS A 34 5.40 11.81 17.98
N LEU A 35 5.29 12.10 16.68
CA LEU A 35 6.41 11.97 15.74
C LEU A 35 7.57 12.88 16.11
N THR A 36 8.77 12.33 15.98
CA THR A 36 10.05 13.04 16.08
C THR A 36 10.79 12.94 14.75
N ALA A 37 11.83 13.76 14.55
CA ALA A 37 12.65 13.69 13.33
C ALA A 37 13.26 12.28 13.13
N ASP A 38 13.61 11.59 14.21
CA ASP A 38 14.15 10.23 14.20
C ASP A 38 13.16 9.16 13.66
N ASP A 39 11.87 9.47 13.57
CA ASP A 39 10.87 8.57 12.98
C ASP A 39 10.85 8.65 11.45
N ILE A 40 11.49 9.66 10.86
CA ILE A 40 11.48 9.91 9.43
C ILE A 40 12.71 9.27 8.78
N LYS A 41 12.53 8.61 7.64
CA LYS A 41 13.63 8.04 6.86
C LYS A 41 14.65 9.15 6.51
N PRO A 42 15.96 8.91 6.65
CA PRO A 42 16.98 9.89 6.31
C PRO A 42 17.02 10.21 4.80
N ARG A 43 16.51 9.29 3.96
CA ARG A 43 16.33 9.49 2.52
C ARG A 43 14.90 9.14 2.15
N LEU A 44 14.16 10.12 1.65
CA LEU A 44 12.78 9.95 1.19
C LEU A 44 12.79 9.48 -0.26
N LEU A 45 12.30 8.27 -0.51
CA LEU A 45 12.20 7.66 -1.83
C LEU A 45 10.78 7.16 -2.06
N GLY A 46 10.28 7.29 -3.29
CA GLY A 46 8.92 6.92 -3.68
C GLY A 46 8.08 8.12 -4.14
N HIS A 47 6.89 7.84 -4.65
CA HIS A 47 6.00 8.86 -5.23
C HIS A 47 4.67 8.89 -4.52
N TRP A 48 4.32 10.04 -3.94
CA TRP A 48 3.01 10.23 -3.30
C TRP A 48 1.91 10.62 -4.29
N GLY A 49 2.21 11.44 -5.30
CA GLY A 49 1.18 12.16 -6.08
C GLY A 49 0.05 11.31 -6.67
N THR A 50 0.38 10.10 -7.15
CA THR A 50 -0.61 9.17 -7.72
C THR A 50 -1.28 8.25 -6.67
N CYS A 51 -0.67 8.08 -5.49
CA CYS A 51 -1.08 7.08 -4.50
C CYS A 51 -2.52 7.22 -4.02
N PRO A 52 -3.02 8.42 -3.63
CA PRO A 52 -4.41 8.58 -3.22
C PRO A 52 -5.42 8.20 -4.29
N GLY A 53 -5.11 8.50 -5.57
CA GLY A 53 -5.95 8.12 -6.70
C GLY A 53 -6.00 6.61 -6.90
N ILE A 54 -4.85 5.94 -6.84
CA ILE A 54 -4.75 4.48 -6.92
C ILE A 54 -5.53 3.83 -5.78
N ASN A 55 -5.32 4.27 -4.53
CA ASN A 55 -6.03 3.73 -3.36
C ASN A 55 -7.55 3.93 -3.46
N PHE A 56 -7.99 5.09 -3.95
CA PHE A 56 -9.40 5.36 -4.19
C PHE A 56 -10.00 4.42 -5.24
N VAL A 57 -9.35 4.26 -6.39
CA VAL A 57 -9.82 3.37 -7.47
C VAL A 57 -9.83 1.92 -6.99
N TYR A 58 -8.73 1.45 -6.38
CA TYR A 58 -8.61 0.07 -5.90
C TYR A 58 -9.71 -0.28 -4.88
N ALA A 59 -9.99 0.61 -3.93
CA ALA A 59 -11.05 0.42 -2.94
C ALA A 59 -12.44 0.27 -3.59
N ASN A 60 -12.75 1.11 -4.59
CA ASN A 60 -14.02 1.06 -5.30
C ASN A 60 -14.12 -0.17 -6.23
N LEU A 61 -13.03 -0.58 -6.87
CA LEU A 61 -13.01 -1.83 -7.64
C LEU A 61 -13.23 -3.04 -6.73
N ASN A 62 -12.59 -3.08 -5.56
CA ASN A 62 -12.84 -4.11 -4.54
C ASN A 62 -14.31 -4.14 -4.10
N TYR A 63 -14.95 -2.98 -3.95
CA TYR A 63 -16.38 -2.91 -3.68
C TYR A 63 -17.22 -3.52 -4.81
N LEU A 64 -16.91 -3.17 -6.07
CA LEU A 64 -17.62 -3.71 -7.24
C LEU A 64 -17.45 -5.23 -7.39
N ILE A 65 -16.22 -5.74 -7.19
CA ILE A 65 -15.93 -7.18 -7.17
C ILE A 65 -16.81 -7.87 -6.14
N LYS A 66 -16.86 -7.38 -4.90
CA LYS A 66 -17.66 -7.99 -3.82
C LYS A 66 -19.16 -7.91 -4.09
N LYS A 67 -19.65 -6.76 -4.55
CA LYS A 67 -21.08 -6.51 -4.78
C LYS A 67 -21.63 -7.31 -5.95
N HIS A 68 -20.85 -7.43 -7.02
CA HIS A 68 -21.30 -8.02 -8.28
C HIS A 68 -20.71 -9.39 -8.56
N ARG A 69 -19.83 -9.91 -7.69
CA ARG A 69 -19.03 -11.13 -7.93
C ARG A 69 -18.29 -11.06 -9.26
N ALA A 70 -17.80 -9.87 -9.61
CA ALA A 70 -17.12 -9.63 -10.87
C ALA A 70 -15.70 -10.18 -10.83
N GLU A 71 -15.27 -10.83 -11.91
CA GLU A 71 -13.86 -11.19 -12.12
C GLU A 71 -13.16 -10.00 -12.78
N MET A 72 -12.21 -9.39 -12.06
CA MET A 72 -11.50 -8.20 -12.51
C MET A 72 -10.00 -8.37 -12.26
N MET A 73 -9.19 -7.81 -13.17
CA MET A 73 -7.75 -7.62 -12.99
C MET A 73 -7.46 -6.12 -12.88
N PHE A 74 -6.62 -5.75 -11.92
CA PHE A 74 -6.15 -4.39 -11.76
C PHE A 74 -4.80 -4.21 -12.47
N VAL A 75 -4.77 -3.41 -13.54
CA VAL A 75 -3.56 -3.07 -14.28
C VAL A 75 -3.14 -1.65 -13.90
N LEU A 76 -2.00 -1.51 -13.24
CA LEU A 76 -1.51 -0.22 -12.77
C LEU A 76 -0.67 0.46 -13.86
N GLY A 77 -1.25 1.47 -14.52
CA GLY A 77 -0.52 2.33 -15.46
C GLY A 77 0.59 3.15 -14.78
N PRO A 78 0.30 3.98 -13.76
CA PRO A 78 1.32 4.75 -13.04
C PRO A 78 2.08 3.87 -12.04
N GLY A 79 2.97 3.03 -12.54
CA GLY A 79 3.69 2.01 -11.78
C GLY A 79 4.57 2.52 -10.64
N HIS A 80 5.05 3.75 -10.77
CA HIS A 80 5.75 4.49 -9.71
C HIS A 80 4.90 4.73 -8.45
N GLY A 81 3.58 4.49 -8.53
CA GLY A 81 2.63 4.46 -7.41
C GLY A 81 2.63 3.16 -6.61
N PHE A 82 3.72 2.39 -6.63
CA PHE A 82 3.84 1.12 -5.93
C PHE A 82 3.45 1.11 -4.44
N PRO A 83 3.76 2.11 -3.61
CA PRO A 83 3.39 2.03 -2.19
C PRO A 83 1.87 1.99 -1.99
N ALA A 84 1.08 2.55 -2.91
CA ALA A 84 -0.37 2.38 -2.92
C ALA A 84 -0.76 0.94 -3.25
N LEU A 85 -0.21 0.35 -4.31
CA LEU A 85 -0.50 -1.05 -4.65
C LEU A 85 -0.10 -2.00 -3.51
N GLN A 86 1.09 -1.85 -2.95
CA GLN A 86 1.58 -2.66 -1.83
C GLN A 86 0.71 -2.51 -0.58
N ALA A 87 0.25 -1.29 -0.25
CA ALA A 87 -0.68 -1.06 0.85
C ALA A 87 -2.00 -1.83 0.67
N ASN A 88 -2.55 -1.84 -0.55
CA ASN A 88 -3.78 -2.58 -0.84
C ASN A 88 -3.58 -4.08 -0.71
N LEU A 89 -2.52 -4.63 -1.30
CA LEU A 89 -2.16 -6.05 -1.22
C LEU A 89 -1.90 -6.51 0.23
N TYR A 90 -1.37 -5.63 1.07
CA TYR A 90 -1.21 -5.87 2.50
C TYR A 90 -2.55 -5.91 3.25
N ILE A 91 -3.41 -4.89 3.05
CA ILE A 91 -4.71 -4.81 3.73
C ILE A 91 -5.61 -6.00 3.37
N GLU A 92 -5.60 -6.45 2.11
CA GLU A 92 -6.41 -7.61 1.70
C GLU A 92 -5.76 -8.97 2.05
N GLY A 93 -4.53 -8.97 2.57
CA GLY A 93 -3.81 -10.16 3.04
C GLY A 93 -3.11 -10.96 1.93
N THR A 94 -3.19 -10.51 0.67
CA THR A 94 -2.48 -11.16 -0.45
C THR A 94 -0.98 -11.11 -0.25
N LEU A 95 -0.43 -9.99 0.22
CA LEU A 95 1.01 -9.83 0.41
C LEU A 95 1.58 -10.86 1.40
N GLY A 96 0.88 -11.12 2.51
CA GLY A 96 1.28 -12.11 3.51
C GLY A 96 1.31 -13.56 3.03
N LYS A 97 0.68 -13.88 1.89
CA LYS A 97 0.76 -15.22 1.27
C LYS A 97 2.09 -15.46 0.55
N TYR A 98 2.79 -14.38 0.17
CA TYR A 98 4.06 -14.43 -0.56
C TYR A 98 5.24 -13.97 0.30
N TYR A 99 4.99 -13.08 1.26
CA TYR A 99 5.97 -12.56 2.22
C TYR A 99 5.48 -12.87 3.64
N PRO A 100 5.91 -13.98 4.26
CA PRO A 100 5.41 -14.41 5.57
C PRO A 100 5.55 -13.38 6.69
N GLU A 101 6.52 -12.47 6.58
CA GLU A 101 6.77 -11.36 7.51
C GLU A 101 5.72 -10.24 7.39
N ALA A 102 5.01 -10.14 6.26
CA ALA A 102 3.95 -9.16 6.04
C ALA A 102 2.63 -9.60 6.71
N THR A 103 2.69 -9.95 8.00
CA THR A 103 1.53 -10.35 8.80
C THR A 103 0.56 -9.19 9.04
N GLN A 104 -0.74 -9.43 9.13
CA GLN A 104 -1.76 -8.37 9.32
C GLN A 104 -1.81 -7.84 10.77
N ASN A 105 -0.70 -7.30 11.25
CA ASN A 105 -0.51 -6.73 12.59
C ASN A 105 0.56 -5.60 12.53
N LEU A 106 0.94 -5.05 13.69
CA LEU A 106 1.94 -3.98 13.73
C LEU A 106 3.32 -4.41 13.19
N ALA A 107 3.74 -5.64 13.46
CA ALA A 107 5.04 -6.16 13.00
C ALA A 107 5.10 -6.26 11.47
N GLY A 108 4.02 -6.69 10.81
CA GLY A 108 3.97 -6.71 9.35
C GLY A 108 3.84 -5.33 8.72
N LEU A 109 3.15 -4.40 9.38
CA LEU A 109 3.13 -2.98 8.97
C LEU A 109 4.55 -2.39 9.02
N GLU A 110 5.26 -2.61 10.11
CA GLU A 110 6.66 -2.21 10.25
C GLU A 110 7.55 -2.84 9.17
N TYR A 111 7.38 -4.15 8.92
CA TYR A 111 8.13 -4.86 7.88
C TYR A 111 7.94 -4.22 6.50
N ILE A 112 6.71 -3.98 6.05
CA ILE A 112 6.47 -3.41 4.72
C ILE A 112 6.97 -1.97 4.62
N CYS A 113 6.81 -1.16 5.67
CA CYS A 113 7.21 0.25 5.64
C CYS A 113 8.73 0.41 5.69
N LYS A 114 9.43 -0.34 6.54
CA LYS A 114 10.89 -0.31 6.62
C LYS A 114 11.55 -0.76 5.32
N ASN A 115 11.01 -1.80 4.69
CA ASN A 115 11.61 -2.39 3.50
C ASN A 115 11.24 -1.67 2.19
N PHE A 116 10.30 -0.72 2.19
CA PHE A 116 9.96 0.04 0.99
C PHE A 116 11.11 0.97 0.54
N SER A 117 11.54 0.81 -0.72
CA SER A 117 12.65 1.56 -1.36
C SER A 117 13.94 1.56 -0.52
N TRP A 118 14.21 0.44 0.14
CA TRP A 118 15.39 0.23 0.97
C TRP A 118 16.35 -0.77 0.31
N PRO A 119 17.67 -0.71 0.57
CA PRO A 119 18.59 -1.73 0.08
C PRO A 119 18.11 -3.15 0.37
N TYR A 120 18.01 -3.98 -0.68
CA TYR A 120 17.51 -5.36 -0.63
C TYR A 120 16.06 -5.54 -0.18
N GLY A 121 15.29 -4.44 -0.10
CA GLY A 121 13.87 -4.45 0.20
C GLY A 121 13.01 -4.37 -1.06
N PHE A 122 11.80 -3.84 -0.89
CA PHE A 122 10.85 -3.65 -1.99
C PHE A 122 11.28 -2.49 -2.91
N PRO A 123 11.04 -2.60 -4.23
CA PRO A 123 11.35 -1.52 -5.16
C PRO A 123 10.36 -0.36 -5.05
N SER A 124 10.63 0.73 -5.77
CA SER A 124 9.78 1.92 -5.82
C SER A 124 8.67 1.85 -6.87
N HIS A 125 8.77 0.94 -7.84
CA HIS A 125 7.80 0.69 -8.89
C HIS A 125 7.13 -0.68 -8.69
N SER A 126 5.92 -0.84 -9.23
CA SER A 126 5.35 -2.17 -9.43
C SER A 126 6.32 -3.00 -10.26
N ASN A 127 6.47 -4.26 -9.90
CA ASN A 127 7.51 -5.10 -10.45
C ASN A 127 7.01 -6.55 -10.55
N PRO A 128 7.67 -7.41 -11.35
CA PRO A 128 7.26 -8.80 -11.54
C PRO A 128 7.22 -9.66 -10.27
N GLY A 129 7.94 -9.27 -9.20
CA GLY A 129 7.91 -9.94 -7.90
C GLY A 129 6.69 -9.58 -7.04
N THR A 130 5.86 -8.64 -7.49
CA THR A 130 4.63 -8.25 -6.79
C THR A 130 3.46 -9.13 -7.22
N PRO A 131 2.71 -9.72 -6.28
CA PRO A 131 1.51 -10.50 -6.61
C PRO A 131 0.51 -9.71 -7.47
N GLY A 132 0.07 -10.31 -8.57
CA GLY A 132 -0.95 -9.73 -9.46
C GLY A 132 -0.44 -8.66 -10.44
N VAL A 133 0.86 -8.33 -10.42
CA VAL A 133 1.44 -7.36 -11.36
C VAL A 133 1.82 -8.05 -12.67
N ILE A 134 1.25 -7.57 -13.77
CA ILE A 134 1.61 -7.98 -15.15
C ILE A 134 2.18 -6.81 -15.99
N LEU A 135 2.19 -5.62 -15.43
CA LEU A 135 2.71 -4.39 -16.04
C LEU A 135 3.47 -3.62 -14.95
N GLU A 136 4.76 -3.38 -15.17
CA GLU A 136 5.55 -2.57 -14.24
C GLU A 136 5.12 -1.10 -14.25
N GLY A 137 4.77 -0.53 -15.41
CA GLY A 137 4.29 0.85 -15.51
C GLY A 137 5.38 1.91 -15.24
N GLY A 138 6.63 1.57 -15.57
CA GLY A 138 7.79 2.49 -15.53
C GLY A 138 8.03 3.24 -16.84
N GLU A 139 7.70 2.63 -17.98
CA GLU A 139 7.78 3.17 -19.35
C GLU A 139 6.48 2.87 -20.12
#